data_AF-A0A0U5FYF7-F1
#
_entry.id   AF-A0A0U5FYF7-F1
#
_cell.length_a   1.000
_cell.length_b   1.000
_cell.length_c   1.000
_cell.angle_alpha   90.00
_cell.angle_beta   90.00
_cell.angle_gamma   90.00
#
_symmetry.space_group_name_H-M   'P 1'
#
loop_
_entity.id
_entity.type
_entity.pdbx_description
1 polymer ?
#
loop_
_entity_poly.entity_id
_entity_poly.type
_entity_poly.pdbx_seq_one_letter_code
_entity_poly.pdbx_strand_id
1 'polypeptide(L)'
;MYQRALYEPPELTGPCPDADHMETLHFVPPDTYPVLFADEYGYQAGNILWRGHFDAPADDSPTGAYLRVIGGLASGFSVYANGRFLGSWHGAMTNKTGELEVFFEDVPLSTEGDNVLFVIQDTMGKEQREAAPDPRGILNATLITAGGDSASFTSWKVAGNAGGNHLLEPIRGTYNEGGLHAERLGWHLPGFDDASWETGTPADGFTGAGSRFYRTIVPLDIPEGYDVSLAFELQAEERAKLRAQLYVNGYQFAKTLPSSLMKLHSLVLFPGILNYNGDNTIGLSIWAMDEAGGSLDVQWKVLGAHRSAFDPLFDGEYLRPGWTDRSQYA
;
A
#
# COMPACT_ATOMS: atom_id res chain seq x y z
N MET A 1 -16.37 6.61 -10.33
CA MET A 1 -15.34 5.56 -10.46
C MET A 1 -16.00 4.22 -10.14
N TYR A 2 -15.39 3.09 -10.48
CA TYR A 2 -15.71 1.81 -9.86
C TYR A 2 -14.83 1.63 -8.62
N GLN A 3 -15.28 0.86 -7.64
CA GLN A 3 -14.57 0.62 -6.38
C GLN A 3 -14.63 -0.84 -5.95
N ARG A 4 -13.57 -1.26 -5.24
CA ARG A 4 -13.54 -2.55 -4.55
C ARG A 4 -12.80 -2.40 -3.23
N ALA A 5 -13.33 -2.99 -2.17
CA ALA A 5 -12.59 -3.13 -0.94
C ALA A 5 -11.33 -3.96 -1.19
N LEU A 6 -10.19 -3.50 -0.70
CA LEU A 6 -8.94 -4.27 -0.68
C LEU A 6 -8.94 -5.24 0.52
N TYR A 7 -10.09 -5.88 0.74
CA TYR A 7 -10.22 -6.91 1.76
C TYR A 7 -9.38 -8.09 1.33
N GLU A 8 -8.32 -8.36 2.09
CA GLU A 8 -7.59 -9.60 1.99
C GLU A 8 -8.27 -10.60 2.94
N PRO A 9 -9.11 -11.52 2.45
CA PRO A 9 -9.66 -12.56 3.31
C PRO A 9 -8.52 -13.34 3.98
N PRO A 10 -8.77 -13.91 5.17
CA PRO A 10 -7.81 -14.79 5.83
C PRO A 10 -7.40 -16.00 4.97
N GLU A 11 -8.10 -16.29 3.88
CA GLU A 11 -7.85 -17.42 2.97
C GLU A 11 -7.25 -17.02 1.61
N LEU A 12 -6.39 -15.99 1.53
CA LEU A 12 -5.61 -15.77 0.30
C LEU A 12 -4.60 -16.92 0.12
N THR A 13 -4.84 -17.71 -0.94
CA THR A 13 -4.16 -18.96 -1.28
C THR A 13 -3.12 -18.80 -2.39
N GLY A 14 -2.81 -17.58 -2.84
CA GLY A 14 -1.64 -17.32 -3.69
C GLY A 14 -0.33 -17.24 -2.90
N PRO A 15 0.83 -17.17 -3.58
CA PRO A 15 2.14 -17.42 -2.98
C PRO A 15 2.61 -16.21 -2.17
N CYS A 16 2.04 -15.99 -0.99
CA CYS A 16 2.75 -15.27 0.08
C CYS A 16 3.81 -16.24 0.62
N PRO A 17 5.11 -16.04 0.35
CA PRO A 17 6.14 -16.90 0.90
C PRO A 17 6.11 -16.88 2.43
N ASP A 18 6.52 -18.00 3.01
CA ASP A 18 6.79 -18.07 4.45
C ASP A 18 7.95 -17.13 4.77
N ALA A 19 7.76 -16.32 5.81
CA ALA A 19 8.80 -15.46 6.35
C ALA A 19 9.49 -16.19 7.51
N ASP A 20 10.38 -17.12 7.18
CA ASP A 20 10.93 -18.13 8.09
C ASP A 20 12.46 -18.05 8.28
N HIS A 21 13.11 -17.00 7.76
CA HIS A 21 14.55 -16.83 7.89
C HIS A 21 14.95 -16.66 9.37
N MET A 22 15.74 -17.60 9.91
CA MET A 22 16.22 -17.55 11.31
C MET A 22 17.60 -16.92 11.46
N GLU A 23 18.21 -16.51 10.36
CA GLU A 23 19.49 -15.82 10.30
C GLU A 23 19.37 -14.68 9.28
N THR A 24 20.19 -13.64 9.43
CA THR A 24 20.26 -12.52 8.49
C THR A 24 21.69 -12.06 8.32
N LEU A 25 22.03 -11.63 7.09
CA LEU A 25 23.29 -10.97 6.80
C LEU A 25 23.24 -9.47 7.13
N HIS A 26 22.09 -8.96 7.54
CA HIS A 26 21.91 -7.58 7.95
C HIS A 26 22.70 -7.30 9.24
N PHE A 27 23.42 -6.19 9.29
CA PHE A 27 24.31 -5.87 10.43
C PHE A 27 23.56 -5.45 11.70
N VAL A 28 22.27 -5.13 11.59
CA VAL A 28 21.36 -4.96 12.74
C VAL A 28 20.45 -6.18 12.79
N PRO A 29 20.58 -7.06 13.79
CA PRO A 29 19.65 -8.18 13.96
C PRO A 29 18.26 -7.68 14.37
N PRO A 30 17.18 -8.43 14.07
CA PRO A 30 15.86 -8.12 14.60
C PRO A 30 15.82 -8.41 16.12
N ASP A 31 14.81 -7.85 16.80
CA ASP A 31 14.59 -8.11 18.21
C ASP A 31 13.93 -9.48 18.44
N THR A 32 13.18 -9.95 17.44
CA THR A 32 12.45 -11.22 17.44
C THR A 32 12.73 -11.98 16.15
N TYR A 33 12.67 -13.31 16.20
CA TYR A 33 12.76 -14.18 15.03
C TYR A 33 11.39 -14.81 14.71
N PRO A 34 11.11 -15.18 13.44
CA PRO A 34 11.97 -15.09 12.25
C PRO A 34 12.27 -13.63 11.82
N VAL A 35 13.24 -13.44 10.93
CA VAL A 35 13.62 -12.14 10.39
C VAL A 35 12.46 -11.63 9.53
N LEU A 36 11.86 -10.51 9.92
CA LEU A 36 10.75 -9.88 9.20
C LEU A 36 11.20 -8.62 8.45
N PHE A 37 12.30 -8.73 7.69
CA PHE A 37 12.80 -7.65 6.84
C PHE A 37 12.43 -7.93 5.39
N ALA A 38 11.70 -7.02 4.75
CA ALA A 38 11.16 -7.18 3.39
C ALA A 38 12.24 -7.51 2.34
N ASP A 39 13.42 -6.91 2.46
CA ASP A 39 14.56 -7.14 1.56
C ASP A 39 15.03 -8.60 1.55
N GLU A 40 14.93 -9.30 2.69
CA GLU A 40 15.31 -10.72 2.83
C GLU A 40 14.40 -11.63 1.98
N TYR A 41 13.21 -11.15 1.65
CA TYR A 41 12.21 -11.84 0.84
C TYR A 41 12.06 -11.24 -0.57
N GLY A 42 12.97 -10.32 -0.94
CA GLY A 42 13.02 -9.74 -2.28
C GLY A 42 11.98 -8.64 -2.54
N TYR A 43 11.57 -7.91 -1.51
CA TYR A 43 10.63 -6.79 -1.62
C TYR A 43 11.25 -5.49 -1.14
N GLN A 44 11.30 -4.47 -2.00
CA GLN A 44 11.98 -3.19 -1.69
C GLN A 44 11.13 -1.94 -1.95
N ALA A 45 9.85 -2.10 -2.33
CA ALA A 45 9.01 -1.00 -2.77
C ALA A 45 7.57 -1.08 -2.22
N GLY A 46 6.96 0.10 -2.07
CA GLY A 46 5.54 0.26 -1.76
C GLY A 46 5.11 -0.33 -0.41
N ASN A 47 3.86 -0.80 -0.34
CA ASN A 47 3.33 -1.45 0.85
C ASN A 47 3.87 -2.87 1.00
N ILE A 48 4.08 -3.30 2.25
CA ILE A 48 4.43 -4.68 2.60
C ILE A 48 3.34 -5.20 3.52
N LEU A 49 2.88 -6.42 3.28
CA LEU A 49 1.83 -7.07 4.04
C LEU A 49 2.42 -8.24 4.82
N TRP A 50 2.18 -8.27 6.12
CA TRP A 50 2.65 -9.33 7.01
C TRP A 50 1.49 -10.05 7.66
N ARG A 51 1.60 -11.36 7.80
CA ARG A 51 0.59 -12.22 8.44
C ARG A 51 1.27 -13.10 9.48
N GLY A 52 1.11 -12.76 10.75
CA GLY A 52 1.62 -13.52 11.88
C GLY A 52 0.56 -14.48 12.38
N HIS A 53 0.82 -15.77 12.27
CA HIS A 53 -0.06 -16.84 12.72
C HIS A 53 0.20 -17.15 14.19
N PHE A 54 -0.84 -17.45 14.97
CA PHE A 54 -0.69 -17.77 16.38
C PHE A 54 -1.84 -18.61 16.95
N ASP A 55 -1.52 -19.36 18.00
CA ASP A 55 -2.47 -20.14 18.78
C ASP A 55 -3.02 -19.30 19.94
N ALA A 56 -4.29 -19.53 20.29
CA ALA A 56 -4.96 -18.87 21.41
C ALA A 56 -5.70 -19.89 22.30
N PRO A 57 -4.98 -20.84 22.92
CA PRO A 57 -5.61 -21.87 23.74
C PRO A 57 -6.34 -21.25 24.93
N ALA A 58 -7.44 -21.86 25.37
CA ALA A 58 -8.32 -21.27 26.38
C ALA A 58 -7.65 -20.99 27.74
N ASP A 59 -6.59 -21.72 28.08
CA ASP A 59 -5.82 -21.62 29.31
C ASP A 59 -4.65 -20.64 29.25
N ASP A 60 -4.20 -20.25 28.05
CA ASP A 60 -3.09 -19.30 27.84
C ASP A 60 -3.30 -18.46 26.57
N SER A 61 -4.48 -17.84 26.47
CA SER A 61 -4.81 -17.00 25.31
C SER A 61 -4.00 -15.70 25.36
N PRO A 62 -3.34 -15.31 24.24
CA PRO A 62 -2.81 -13.97 24.09
C PRO A 62 -3.92 -12.92 24.28
N THR A 63 -3.57 -11.81 24.92
CA THR A 63 -4.45 -10.65 25.14
C THR A 63 -4.09 -9.48 24.25
N GLY A 64 -2.95 -9.55 23.54
CA GLY A 64 -2.48 -8.48 22.68
C GLY A 64 -1.18 -8.81 21.96
N ALA A 65 -0.63 -7.79 21.31
CA ALA A 65 0.67 -7.86 20.67
C ALA A 65 1.40 -6.52 20.77
N TYR A 66 2.73 -6.57 20.90
CA TYR A 66 3.62 -5.43 20.73
C TYR A 66 4.35 -5.54 19.39
N LEU A 67 4.34 -4.45 18.63
CA LEU A 67 5.00 -4.35 17.33
C LEU A 67 5.94 -3.15 17.30
N ARG A 68 7.15 -3.38 16.80
CA ARG A 68 8.12 -2.34 16.43
C ARG A 68 8.43 -2.45 14.95
N VAL A 69 8.01 -1.48 14.15
CA VAL A 69 8.03 -1.55 12.68
C VAL A 69 8.86 -0.41 12.11
N ILE A 70 9.82 -0.73 11.24
CA ILE A 70 10.65 0.26 10.54
C ILE A 70 10.21 0.39 9.08
N GLY A 71 9.80 1.59 8.69
CA GLY A 71 9.36 1.89 7.33
C GLY A 71 10.01 3.12 6.69
N GLY A 72 10.88 3.81 7.44
CA GLY A 72 11.46 5.10 7.07
C GLY A 72 10.63 6.26 7.59
N LEU A 73 11.17 7.49 7.48
CA LEU A 73 10.46 8.70 7.92
C LEU A 73 9.10 8.81 7.20
N ALA A 74 8.07 9.22 7.95
CA ALA A 74 6.70 9.39 7.48
C ALA A 74 5.97 8.11 6.99
N SER A 75 6.58 6.92 7.16
CA SER A 75 5.88 5.64 7.05
C SER A 75 4.74 5.52 8.05
N GLY A 76 3.93 4.47 7.96
CA GLY A 76 2.87 4.13 8.89
C GLY A 76 2.53 2.64 8.76
N PHE A 77 1.81 2.10 9.75
CA PHE A 77 1.27 0.76 9.68
C PHE A 77 -0.06 0.65 10.42
N SER A 78 -0.87 -0.32 10.04
CA SER A 78 -2.14 -0.66 10.69
C SER A 78 -2.16 -2.15 10.99
N VAL A 79 -2.80 -2.50 12.09
CA VAL A 79 -2.81 -3.84 12.65
C VAL A 79 -4.24 -4.32 12.77
N TYR A 80 -4.47 -5.56 12.36
CA TYR A 80 -5.75 -6.24 12.43
C TYR A 80 -5.53 -7.63 13.00
N ALA A 81 -6.47 -8.14 13.80
CA ALA A 81 -6.50 -9.56 14.18
C ALA A 81 -7.81 -10.18 13.70
N ASN A 82 -7.71 -11.28 12.95
CA ASN A 82 -8.87 -11.98 12.37
C ASN A 82 -9.86 -11.02 11.64
N GLY A 83 -9.31 -10.00 10.96
CA GLY A 83 -10.09 -8.98 10.23
C GLY A 83 -10.67 -7.86 11.09
N ARG A 84 -10.43 -7.83 12.41
CA ARG A 84 -10.80 -6.73 13.31
C ARG A 84 -9.65 -5.75 13.43
N PHE A 85 -9.93 -4.46 13.19
CA PHE A 85 -8.93 -3.41 13.36
C PHE A 85 -8.57 -3.24 14.83
N LEU A 86 -7.27 -3.10 15.11
CA LEU A 86 -6.75 -2.95 16.46
C LEU A 86 -6.08 -1.59 16.70
N GLY A 87 -5.51 -1.00 15.66
CA GLY A 87 -4.81 0.27 15.78
C GLY A 87 -3.86 0.54 14.64
N SER A 88 -3.34 1.76 14.64
CA SER A 88 -2.38 2.22 13.64
C SER A 88 -1.32 3.11 14.27
N TRP A 89 -0.10 3.00 13.75
CA TRP A 89 0.89 4.05 13.87
C TRP A 89 0.84 4.93 12.63
N HIS A 90 0.39 6.18 12.79
CA HIS A 90 0.14 7.09 11.66
C HIS A 90 1.41 7.63 11.01
N GLY A 91 2.56 7.53 11.67
CA GLY A 91 3.84 8.04 11.19
C GLY A 91 4.37 9.25 11.95
N ALA A 92 5.65 9.54 11.72
CA ALA A 92 6.33 10.73 12.21
C ALA A 92 7.39 11.23 11.22
N MET A 93 7.61 12.54 11.17
CA MET A 93 8.66 13.15 10.33
C MET A 93 10.07 13.06 10.95
N THR A 94 10.16 12.61 12.21
CA THR A 94 11.41 12.57 12.98
C THR A 94 11.80 11.17 13.43
N ASN A 95 10.90 10.18 13.26
CA ASN A 95 11.13 8.80 13.69
C ASN A 95 10.85 7.85 12.52
N LYS A 96 11.82 6.99 12.21
CA LYS A 96 11.74 6.00 11.12
C LYS A 96 11.02 4.71 11.55
N THR A 97 10.85 4.55 12.86
CA THR A 97 10.32 3.35 13.49
C THR A 97 9.09 3.71 14.29
N GLY A 98 7.99 2.99 14.07
CA GLY A 98 6.79 3.07 14.88
C GLY A 98 6.73 1.93 15.88
N GLU A 99 6.18 2.21 17.06
CA GLU A 99 5.89 1.23 18.09
C GLU A 99 4.40 1.27 18.39
N LEU A 100 3.78 0.11 18.50
CA LEU A 100 2.36 -0.02 18.79
C LEU A 100 2.09 -1.28 19.61
N GLU A 101 1.45 -1.10 20.76
CA GLU A 101 0.85 -2.17 21.52
C GLU A 101 -0.66 -2.21 21.19
N VAL A 102 -1.17 -3.39 20.90
CA VAL A 102 -2.57 -3.63 20.55
C VAL A 102 -3.17 -4.70 21.45
N PHE A 103 -4.48 -4.62 21.68
CA PHE A 103 -5.21 -5.54 22.56
C PHE A 103 -6.29 -6.30 21.79
N PHE A 104 -6.56 -7.54 22.19
CA PHE A 104 -7.50 -8.45 21.52
C PHE A 104 -8.89 -8.50 22.18
N GLU A 105 -9.23 -7.53 23.03
CA GLU A 105 -10.47 -7.53 23.85
C GLU A 105 -11.75 -7.79 23.04
N ASP A 106 -11.87 -7.23 21.84
CA ASP A 106 -13.04 -7.36 20.95
C ASP A 106 -12.79 -8.28 19.74
N VAL A 107 -11.74 -9.11 19.79
CA VAL A 107 -11.38 -10.02 18.70
C VAL A 107 -11.87 -11.43 19.01
N PRO A 108 -12.70 -12.04 18.13
CA PRO A 108 -13.02 -13.45 18.26
C PRO A 108 -11.78 -14.28 17.90
N LEU A 109 -11.07 -14.77 18.92
CA LEU A 109 -9.96 -15.69 18.76
C LEU A 109 -10.45 -17.13 18.74
N SER A 110 -9.89 -17.92 17.82
CA SER A 110 -10.12 -19.36 17.74
C SER A 110 -9.22 -20.08 18.73
N THR A 111 -9.83 -20.89 19.61
CA THR A 111 -9.09 -21.67 20.61
C THR A 111 -8.59 -23.02 20.09
N GLU A 112 -9.12 -23.47 18.95
CA GLU A 112 -8.79 -24.77 18.33
C GLU A 112 -8.30 -24.61 16.88
N GLY A 113 -8.10 -23.37 16.43
CA GLY A 113 -7.70 -23.06 15.07
C GLY A 113 -6.77 -21.87 15.00
N ASP A 114 -6.30 -21.63 13.80
CA ASP A 114 -5.31 -20.59 13.49
C ASP A 114 -5.90 -19.18 13.64
N ASN A 115 -5.13 -18.27 14.25
CA ASN A 115 -5.44 -16.86 14.34
C ASN A 115 -4.37 -16.05 13.58
N VAL A 116 -4.77 -14.95 12.97
CA VAL A 116 -3.89 -14.15 12.13
C VAL A 116 -3.85 -12.71 12.60
N LEU A 117 -2.65 -12.24 12.94
CA LEU A 117 -2.32 -10.83 13.04
C LEU A 117 -1.86 -10.33 11.67
N PHE A 118 -2.69 -9.51 11.03
CA PHE A 118 -2.36 -8.87 9.76
C PHE A 118 -1.79 -7.47 10.00
N VAL A 119 -0.64 -7.18 9.40
CA VAL A 119 0.00 -5.86 9.42
C VAL A 119 0.16 -5.37 7.98
N ILE A 120 -0.56 -4.29 7.64
CA ILE A 120 -0.28 -3.52 6.44
C ILE A 120 0.73 -2.43 6.81
N GLN A 121 1.90 -2.50 6.20
CA GLN A 121 3.00 -1.59 6.42
C GLN A 121 3.22 -0.73 5.17
N ASP A 122 3.55 0.54 5.41
CA ASP A 122 4.04 1.42 4.36
C ASP A 122 5.57 1.49 4.33
N THR A 123 6.15 1.70 3.14
CA THR A 123 7.57 2.08 3.01
C THR A 123 7.69 3.40 2.25
N MET A 124 8.61 4.25 2.69
CA MET A 124 8.89 5.55 2.04
C MET A 124 10.16 5.49 1.18
N GLY A 125 10.51 4.29 0.70
CA GLY A 125 11.80 3.99 0.05
C GLY A 125 12.91 3.74 1.05
N LYS A 126 14.13 3.50 0.54
CA LYS A 126 15.36 3.32 1.33
C LYS A 126 15.98 4.66 1.68
N GLU A 127 16.72 4.68 2.78
CA GLU A 127 17.52 5.84 3.15
C GLU A 127 18.70 6.01 2.16
N GLN A 128 19.41 7.13 2.31
CA GLN A 128 20.63 7.38 1.55
C GLN A 128 21.88 7.04 2.37
N ARG A 129 23.01 6.81 1.69
CA ARG A 129 24.36 6.71 2.28
C ARG A 129 24.48 5.64 3.37
N GLU A 130 25.01 5.97 4.54
CA GLU A 130 25.30 5.00 5.61
C GLU A 130 24.04 4.32 6.14
N ALA A 131 22.89 4.99 6.05
CA ALA A 131 21.60 4.45 6.48
C ALA A 131 20.89 3.66 5.37
N ALA A 132 21.41 3.65 4.12
CA ALA A 132 20.78 2.95 3.00
C ALA A 132 20.46 1.48 3.27
N PRO A 133 21.27 0.73 4.06
CA PRO A 133 20.92 -0.63 4.41
C PRO A 133 19.76 -0.77 5.40
N ASP A 134 19.34 0.30 6.09
CA ASP A 134 18.25 0.24 7.09
C ASP A 134 17.10 -0.64 6.57
N PRO A 135 16.65 -1.63 7.34
CA PRO A 135 15.68 -2.58 6.85
C PRO A 135 14.32 -1.88 6.66
N ARG A 136 13.43 -2.55 5.97
CA ARG A 136 12.01 -2.23 5.95
C ARG A 136 11.28 -3.46 6.43
N GLY A 137 10.44 -3.34 7.44
CA GLY A 137 9.74 -4.50 7.98
C GLY A 137 9.45 -4.38 9.46
N ILE A 138 9.28 -5.52 10.10
CA ILE A 138 8.99 -5.64 11.53
C ILE A 138 10.29 -5.99 12.26
N LEU A 139 10.71 -5.13 13.18
CA LEU A 139 11.88 -5.32 14.03
C LEU A 139 11.55 -6.16 15.27
N ASN A 140 10.36 -5.99 15.83
CA ASN A 140 9.83 -6.77 16.96
C ASN A 140 8.37 -7.14 16.70
N ALA A 141 8.04 -8.40 16.87
CA ALA A 141 6.66 -8.86 17.03
C ALA A 141 6.56 -9.83 18.20
N THR A 142 5.90 -9.40 19.28
CA THR A 142 5.73 -10.19 20.49
C THR A 142 4.26 -10.29 20.84
N LEU A 143 3.73 -11.51 21.06
CA LEU A 143 2.41 -11.69 21.65
C LEU A 143 2.49 -11.47 23.15
N ILE A 144 1.42 -10.94 23.74
CA ILE A 144 1.31 -10.67 25.17
C ILE A 144 0.28 -11.65 25.72
N THR A 145 0.64 -12.45 26.72
CA THR A 145 -0.30 -13.37 27.40
C THR A 145 -1.12 -12.64 28.46
N ALA A 146 -2.16 -13.31 28.99
CA ALA A 146 -2.95 -12.77 30.10
C ALA A 146 -2.13 -12.49 31.37
N GLY A 147 -1.02 -13.21 31.58
CA GLY A 147 -0.07 -12.98 32.67
C GLY A 147 0.85 -11.76 32.47
N GLY A 148 0.84 -11.17 31.28
CA GLY A 148 1.77 -10.12 30.86
C GLY A 148 3.13 -10.65 30.38
N ASP A 149 3.26 -11.97 30.19
CA ASP A 149 4.47 -12.59 29.66
C ASP A 149 4.50 -12.53 28.14
N SER A 150 5.69 -12.68 27.56
CA SER A 150 5.88 -12.74 26.11
C SER A 150 5.57 -14.14 25.56
N ALA A 151 4.77 -14.21 24.50
CA ALA A 151 4.56 -15.39 23.67
C ALA A 151 5.04 -15.14 22.22
N SER A 152 5.27 -16.22 21.49
CA SER A 152 5.75 -16.18 20.10
C SER A 152 4.64 -16.52 19.11
N PHE A 153 4.71 -15.94 17.91
CA PHE A 153 3.93 -16.37 16.76
C PHE A 153 4.39 -17.76 16.30
N THR A 154 3.49 -18.55 15.72
CA THR A 154 3.78 -19.89 15.21
C THR A 154 4.44 -19.86 13.83
N SER A 155 4.04 -18.91 12.97
CA SER A 155 4.66 -18.68 11.67
C SER A 155 4.34 -17.27 11.15
N TRP A 156 5.08 -16.84 10.14
CA TRP A 156 4.84 -15.59 9.44
C TRP A 156 4.77 -15.79 7.94
N LYS A 157 3.96 -14.98 7.26
CA LYS A 157 3.98 -14.80 5.81
C LYS A 157 4.16 -13.35 5.44
N VAL A 158 4.73 -13.12 4.26
CA VAL A 158 4.98 -11.77 3.73
C VAL A 158 4.49 -11.66 2.29
N ALA A 159 3.96 -10.50 1.92
CA ALA A 159 3.70 -10.12 0.54
C ALA A 159 4.20 -8.70 0.26
N GLY A 160 5.05 -8.57 -0.76
CA GLY A 160 5.35 -7.30 -1.42
C GLY A 160 4.85 -7.31 -2.86
N ASN A 161 5.54 -6.60 -3.76
CA ASN A 161 5.16 -6.51 -5.16
C ASN A 161 5.08 -7.88 -5.85
N ALA A 162 4.20 -7.99 -6.86
CA ALA A 162 4.10 -9.20 -7.66
C ALA A 162 5.47 -9.52 -8.30
N GLY A 163 5.86 -10.80 -8.24
CA GLY A 163 7.15 -11.27 -8.72
C GLY A 163 8.35 -10.98 -7.81
N GLY A 164 8.21 -10.16 -6.76
CA GLY A 164 9.33 -9.75 -5.89
C GLY A 164 10.48 -9.16 -6.70
N ASN A 165 11.67 -9.76 -6.60
CA ASN A 165 12.84 -9.36 -7.39
C ASN A 165 12.73 -9.67 -8.90
N HIS A 166 11.75 -10.45 -9.34
CA HIS A 166 11.51 -10.69 -10.75
C HIS A 166 10.75 -9.53 -11.38
N LEU A 167 11.43 -8.77 -12.25
CA LEU A 167 10.86 -7.61 -12.91
C LEU A 167 9.75 -8.00 -13.89
N LEU A 168 8.50 -7.88 -13.46
CA LEU A 168 7.32 -8.14 -14.29
C LEU A 168 7.00 -7.00 -15.27
N GLU A 169 7.34 -5.77 -14.88
CA GLU A 169 7.05 -4.57 -15.65
C GLU A 169 8.37 -3.81 -15.92
N PRO A 170 9.00 -4.03 -17.10
CA PRO A 170 10.29 -3.40 -17.43
C PRO A 170 10.20 -1.90 -17.83
N ILE A 171 9.03 -1.42 -18.25
CA ILE A 171 8.78 -0.02 -18.64
C ILE A 171 8.62 0.88 -17.40
N ARG A 172 7.81 0.45 -16.42
CA ARG A 172 7.55 1.19 -15.17
C ARG A 172 8.59 0.89 -14.08
N GLY A 173 9.24 -0.27 -14.16
CA GLY A 173 10.36 -0.64 -13.30
C GLY A 173 9.95 -1.16 -11.92
N THR A 174 10.96 -1.60 -11.16
CA THR A 174 10.80 -2.31 -9.87
C THR A 174 10.06 -1.51 -8.79
N TYR A 175 10.18 -0.19 -8.78
CA TYR A 175 9.67 0.65 -7.69
C TYR A 175 8.25 1.18 -7.90
N ASN A 176 7.62 0.87 -9.04
CA ASN A 176 6.29 1.38 -9.37
C ASN A 176 5.18 0.71 -8.57
N GLU A 177 5.36 -0.56 -8.21
CA GLU A 177 4.35 -1.39 -7.56
C GLU A 177 4.85 -1.84 -6.18
N GLY A 178 3.97 -1.78 -5.20
CA GLY A 178 4.08 -2.41 -3.89
C GLY A 178 3.23 -3.67 -3.77
N GLY A 179 3.03 -4.09 -2.53
CA GLY A 179 2.32 -5.33 -2.20
C GLY A 179 0.83 -5.22 -2.00
N LEU A 180 0.16 -4.11 -2.30
CA LEU A 180 -1.31 -4.10 -2.20
C LEU A 180 -1.92 -5.09 -3.20
N HIS A 181 -3.04 -5.73 -2.84
CA HIS A 181 -3.72 -6.67 -3.73
C HIS A 181 -4.04 -6.08 -5.13
N ALA A 182 -4.45 -4.81 -5.20
CA ALA A 182 -4.64 -4.10 -6.46
C ALA A 182 -3.36 -3.96 -7.29
N GLU A 183 -2.21 -3.78 -6.65
CA GLU A 183 -0.91 -3.70 -7.32
C GLU A 183 -0.48 -5.08 -7.81
N ARG A 184 -0.53 -6.09 -6.93
CA ARG A 184 -0.16 -7.47 -7.29
C ARG A 184 -0.97 -8.02 -8.47
N LEU A 185 -2.26 -7.71 -8.51
CA LEU A 185 -3.15 -8.10 -9.61
C LEU A 185 -3.19 -7.08 -10.77
N GLY A 186 -2.47 -5.97 -10.69
CA GLY A 186 -2.35 -4.98 -11.75
C GLY A 186 -3.65 -4.21 -12.04
N TRP A 187 -4.55 -4.03 -11.07
CA TRP A 187 -5.81 -3.31 -11.25
C TRP A 187 -5.61 -1.85 -11.68
N HIS A 188 -4.44 -1.27 -11.37
CA HIS A 188 -4.07 0.08 -11.81
C HIS A 188 -3.69 0.19 -13.30
N LEU A 189 -3.56 -0.93 -14.02
CA LEU A 189 -3.10 -0.96 -15.41
C LEU A 189 -4.24 -0.66 -16.41
N PRO A 190 -3.92 -0.03 -17.56
CA PRO A 190 -4.87 0.09 -18.67
C PRO A 190 -5.39 -1.27 -19.12
N GLY A 191 -6.69 -1.37 -19.42
CA GLY A 191 -7.28 -2.61 -19.94
C GLY A 191 -7.68 -3.67 -18.89
N PHE A 192 -7.42 -3.45 -17.60
CA PHE A 192 -8.05 -4.27 -16.54
C PHE A 192 -9.59 -4.18 -16.61
N ASP A 193 -10.29 -5.30 -16.44
CA ASP A 193 -11.75 -5.36 -16.43
C ASP A 193 -12.30 -5.16 -15.01
N ASP A 194 -12.89 -3.99 -14.78
CA ASP A 194 -13.56 -3.60 -13.53
C ASP A 194 -15.08 -3.55 -13.67
N ALA A 195 -15.66 -4.11 -14.75
CA ALA A 195 -17.10 -4.04 -15.00
C ALA A 195 -17.96 -4.71 -13.91
N SER A 196 -17.38 -5.64 -13.14
CA SER A 196 -18.05 -6.34 -12.03
C SER A 196 -17.98 -5.59 -10.70
N TRP A 197 -17.30 -4.44 -10.64
CA TRP A 197 -17.10 -3.69 -9.40
C TRP A 197 -18.29 -2.77 -9.11
N GLU A 198 -18.48 -2.45 -7.84
CA GLU A 198 -19.50 -1.49 -7.43
C GLU A 198 -19.10 -0.08 -7.87
N THR A 199 -20.07 0.77 -8.19
CA THR A 199 -19.79 2.19 -8.43
C THR A 199 -19.42 2.88 -7.10
N GLY A 200 -18.47 3.82 -7.14
CA GLY A 200 -18.07 4.62 -5.99
C GLY A 200 -17.40 5.94 -6.37
N THR A 201 -17.51 6.92 -5.48
CA THR A 201 -16.78 8.19 -5.58
C THR A 201 -15.78 8.28 -4.42
N PRO A 202 -14.48 8.45 -4.69
CA PRO A 202 -13.47 8.63 -3.64
C PRO A 202 -13.77 9.77 -2.65
N ALA A 203 -14.39 10.85 -3.14
CA ALA A 203 -14.77 12.01 -2.33
C ALA A 203 -15.95 11.74 -1.38
N ASP A 204 -16.84 10.79 -1.70
CA ASP A 204 -17.91 10.35 -0.79
C ASP A 204 -17.31 9.56 0.39
N GLY A 205 -16.14 8.96 0.18
CA GLY A 205 -15.39 8.22 1.18
C GLY A 205 -16.04 6.90 1.61
N PHE A 206 -15.52 6.37 2.70
CA PHE A 206 -16.05 5.20 3.41
C PHE A 206 -15.74 5.31 4.89
N THR A 207 -16.50 4.62 5.73
CA THR A 207 -16.27 4.51 7.18
C THR A 207 -15.49 3.24 7.52
N GLY A 208 -14.86 3.22 8.70
CA GLY A 208 -14.10 2.08 9.20
C GLY A 208 -12.65 2.04 8.73
N ALA A 209 -11.79 1.43 9.53
CA ALA A 209 -10.40 1.23 9.16
C ALA A 209 -10.29 0.15 8.09
N GLY A 210 -9.48 0.39 7.07
CA GLY A 210 -9.35 -0.52 5.93
C GLY A 210 -8.90 0.19 4.68
N SER A 211 -8.97 -0.50 3.55
CA SER A 211 -8.54 0.08 2.28
C SER A 211 -9.49 -0.22 1.13
N ARG A 212 -9.56 0.71 0.18
CA ARG A 212 -10.37 0.64 -1.04
C ARG A 212 -9.54 1.05 -2.23
N PHE A 213 -9.79 0.42 -3.35
CA PHE A 213 -9.24 0.81 -4.64
C PHE A 213 -10.34 1.32 -5.55
N TYR A 214 -10.12 2.48 -6.15
CA TYR A 214 -11.02 3.12 -7.10
C TYR A 214 -10.36 3.17 -8.47
N ARG A 215 -11.16 3.02 -9.52
CA ARG A 215 -10.69 3.07 -10.90
C ARG A 215 -11.66 3.80 -11.82
N THR A 216 -11.13 4.53 -12.79
CA THR A 216 -11.91 5.14 -13.86
C THR A 216 -11.08 5.33 -15.12
N ILE A 217 -11.75 5.53 -16.25
CA ILE A 217 -11.13 5.94 -17.50
C ILE A 217 -11.56 7.38 -17.81
N VAL A 218 -10.62 8.22 -18.21
CA VAL A 218 -10.85 9.63 -18.57
C VAL A 218 -10.30 9.90 -19.97
N PRO A 219 -11.14 10.27 -20.96
CA PRO A 219 -10.68 10.67 -22.27
C PRO A 219 -10.11 12.10 -22.24
N LEU A 220 -9.03 12.33 -22.98
CA LEU A 220 -8.48 13.66 -23.28
C LEU A 220 -8.45 13.89 -24.79
N ASP A 221 -8.66 15.13 -25.21
CA ASP A 221 -8.61 15.58 -26.60
C ASP A 221 -7.95 16.98 -26.64
N ILE A 222 -6.62 17.00 -26.50
CA ILE A 222 -5.83 18.23 -26.48
C ILE A 222 -5.62 18.71 -27.93
N PRO A 223 -5.93 19.98 -28.27
CA PRO A 223 -5.79 20.48 -29.64
C PRO A 223 -4.35 20.45 -30.16
N GLU A 224 -4.20 20.14 -31.45
CA GLU A 224 -2.91 20.19 -32.15
C GLU A 224 -2.26 21.59 -32.05
N GLY A 225 -0.93 21.62 -31.91
CA GLY A 225 -0.14 22.85 -31.78
C GLY A 225 -0.22 23.51 -30.41
N TYR A 226 -0.80 22.85 -29.40
CA TYR A 226 -0.82 23.31 -28.02
C TYR A 226 -0.04 22.36 -27.09
N ASP A 227 0.82 22.94 -26.27
CA ASP A 227 1.39 22.31 -25.09
C ASP A 227 0.54 22.72 -23.87
N VAL A 228 -0.21 21.76 -23.32
CA VAL A 228 -1.10 21.96 -22.18
C VAL A 228 -0.50 21.29 -20.96
N SER A 229 -0.22 22.07 -19.92
CA SER A 229 0.25 21.55 -18.64
C SER A 229 -0.97 21.21 -17.77
N LEU A 230 -1.10 19.93 -17.44
CA LEU A 230 -2.18 19.40 -16.61
C LEU A 230 -1.64 18.98 -15.25
N ALA A 231 -2.49 19.06 -14.24
CA ALA A 231 -2.21 18.55 -12.92
C ALA A 231 -3.43 17.89 -12.29
N PHE A 232 -3.18 16.99 -11.33
CA PHE A 232 -4.18 16.59 -10.36
C PHE A 232 -4.02 17.39 -9.07
N GLU A 233 -5.11 17.92 -8.55
CA GLU A 233 -5.21 18.41 -7.18
C GLU A 233 -5.87 17.32 -6.34
N LEU A 234 -5.17 16.87 -5.31
CA LEU A 234 -5.68 15.89 -4.37
C LEU A 234 -6.18 16.63 -3.11
N GLN A 235 -7.37 16.28 -2.62
CA GLN A 235 -7.97 16.94 -1.45
C GLN A 235 -8.55 15.91 -0.48
N ALA A 236 -7.98 15.80 0.72
CA ALA A 236 -8.50 15.01 1.83
C ALA A 236 -8.99 15.97 2.91
N GLU A 237 -9.79 15.44 3.83
CA GLU A 237 -10.19 16.19 5.02
C GLU A 237 -8.98 16.63 5.86
N GLU A 238 -9.09 17.78 6.52
CA GLU A 238 -7.98 18.42 7.24
C GLU A 238 -7.40 17.52 8.37
N ARG A 239 -8.21 16.62 8.92
CA ARG A 239 -7.82 15.68 9.98
C ARG A 239 -7.80 14.23 9.52
N ALA A 240 -7.83 13.99 8.21
CA ALA A 240 -7.83 12.66 7.65
C ALA A 240 -6.60 11.86 8.12
N LYS A 241 -6.85 10.68 8.67
CA LYS A 241 -5.83 9.68 9.00
C LYS A 241 -5.82 8.61 7.92
N LEU A 242 -5.50 9.02 6.71
CA LEU A 242 -5.44 8.12 5.56
C LEU A 242 -4.12 8.24 4.84
N ARG A 243 -3.78 7.16 4.13
CA ARG A 243 -2.76 7.13 3.09
C ARG A 243 -3.44 6.87 1.77
N ALA A 244 -2.91 7.43 0.69
CA ALA A 244 -3.44 7.13 -0.63
C ALA A 244 -2.32 7.03 -1.67
N GLN A 245 -2.56 6.27 -2.73
CA GLN A 245 -1.66 6.16 -3.88
C GLN A 245 -2.45 6.38 -5.16
N LEU A 246 -2.00 7.35 -5.96
CA LEU A 246 -2.62 7.71 -7.24
C LEU A 246 -1.84 7.08 -8.39
N TYR A 247 -2.56 6.45 -9.30
CA TYR A 247 -2.02 5.81 -10.49
C TYR A 247 -2.55 6.47 -11.76
N VAL A 248 -1.66 6.77 -12.70
CA VAL A 248 -2.00 7.33 -14.01
C VAL A 248 -1.44 6.43 -15.08
N ASN A 249 -2.31 5.77 -15.85
CA ASN A 249 -1.96 4.76 -16.83
C ASN A 249 -0.97 3.72 -16.27
N GLY A 250 -1.23 3.26 -15.04
CA GLY A 250 -0.41 2.28 -14.33
C GLY A 250 0.82 2.82 -13.60
N TYR A 251 1.21 4.08 -13.80
CA TYR A 251 2.32 4.68 -13.07
C TYR A 251 1.85 5.21 -11.72
N GLN A 252 2.47 4.77 -10.62
CA GLN A 252 2.23 5.36 -9.30
C GLN A 252 2.86 6.75 -9.27
N PHE A 253 2.01 7.78 -9.28
CA PHE A 253 2.41 9.17 -9.50
C PHE A 253 2.46 10.00 -8.23
N ALA A 254 1.74 9.56 -7.20
CA ALA A 254 1.64 10.30 -5.96
C ALA A 254 1.28 9.40 -4.80
N LYS A 255 1.80 9.82 -3.64
CA LYS A 255 1.46 9.27 -2.35
C LYS A 255 1.01 10.36 -1.40
N THR A 256 -0.17 10.17 -0.81
CA THR A 256 -0.72 11.02 0.24
C THR A 256 -0.44 10.40 1.60
N LEU A 257 -0.11 11.25 2.56
CA LEU A 257 0.11 10.87 3.97
C LEU A 257 -1.00 11.47 4.84
N PRO A 258 -1.16 11.01 6.09
CA PRO A 258 -2.06 11.65 7.04
C PRO A 258 -1.84 13.17 7.12
N SER A 259 -2.93 13.94 7.18
CA SER A 259 -2.90 15.41 7.08
C SER A 259 -2.06 16.09 8.18
N SER A 260 -1.76 15.39 9.28
CA SER A 260 -0.86 15.82 10.34
C SER A 260 0.62 15.76 9.96
N LEU A 261 1.01 14.96 8.96
CA LEU A 261 2.38 14.81 8.49
C LEU A 261 2.68 15.68 7.28
N MET A 262 1.75 15.71 6.33
CA MET A 262 1.91 16.45 5.08
C MET A 262 0.53 16.86 4.55
N LYS A 263 0.42 18.10 4.08
CA LYS A 263 -0.78 18.56 3.35
C LYS A 263 -0.61 18.28 1.87
N LEU A 264 -1.74 18.09 1.18
CA LEU A 264 -1.77 17.59 -0.19
C LEU A 264 -1.19 18.54 -1.23
N HIS A 265 -0.79 17.93 -2.34
CA HIS A 265 -0.01 18.53 -3.42
C HIS A 265 -0.85 18.68 -4.70
N SER A 266 -0.47 19.66 -5.51
CA SER A 266 -0.78 19.66 -6.95
C SER A 266 0.30 18.85 -7.66
N LEU A 267 -0.10 17.87 -8.46
CA LEU A 267 0.79 16.92 -9.14
C LEU A 267 0.75 17.18 -10.63
N VAL A 268 1.85 17.72 -11.17
CA VAL A 268 1.96 17.96 -12.61
C VAL A 268 2.09 16.62 -13.33
N LEU A 269 1.31 16.47 -14.38
CA LEU A 269 1.30 15.31 -15.26
C LEU A 269 1.89 15.71 -16.62
N PHE A 270 2.46 14.74 -17.33
CA PHE A 270 3.19 14.99 -18.56
C PHE A 270 2.67 14.10 -19.70
N PRO A 271 2.73 14.58 -20.96
CA PRO A 271 2.40 13.77 -22.12
C PRO A 271 3.34 12.55 -22.20
N GLY A 272 2.83 11.43 -22.71
CA GLY A 272 3.51 10.13 -22.69
C GLY A 272 3.06 9.27 -21.52
N ILE A 273 3.01 9.82 -20.30
CA ILE A 273 2.29 9.16 -19.19
C ILE A 273 0.79 9.33 -19.42
N LEU A 274 0.34 10.57 -19.64
CA LEU A 274 -0.99 10.82 -20.14
C LEU A 274 -1.02 10.59 -21.66
N ASN A 275 -2.10 9.99 -22.14
CA ASN A 275 -2.52 10.05 -23.51
C ASN A 275 -3.33 11.33 -23.73
N TYR A 276 -2.74 12.32 -24.39
CA TYR A 276 -3.38 13.63 -24.61
C TYR A 276 -4.47 13.59 -25.70
N ASN A 277 -4.56 12.51 -26.47
CA ASN A 277 -5.57 12.31 -27.51
C ASN A 277 -6.18 10.91 -27.39
N GLY A 278 -6.75 10.61 -26.23
CA GLY A 278 -7.46 9.36 -25.96
C GLY A 278 -7.61 9.05 -24.49
N ASP A 279 -7.82 7.77 -24.20
CA ASP A 279 -8.19 7.29 -22.86
C ASP A 279 -7.02 7.24 -21.89
N ASN A 280 -7.30 7.59 -20.64
CA ASN A 280 -6.39 7.52 -19.51
C ASN A 280 -7.01 6.74 -18.35
N THR A 281 -6.37 5.66 -17.93
CA THR A 281 -6.77 4.89 -16.75
C THR A 281 -6.25 5.58 -15.50
N ILE A 282 -7.15 5.96 -14.60
CA ILE A 282 -6.83 6.55 -13.30
C ILE A 282 -7.20 5.54 -12.22
N GLY A 283 -6.23 5.20 -11.37
CA GLY A 283 -6.41 4.35 -10.21
C GLY A 283 -6.14 5.12 -8.92
N LEU A 284 -6.84 4.81 -7.85
CA LEU A 284 -6.63 5.41 -6.54
C LEU A 284 -6.81 4.37 -5.44
N SER A 285 -5.74 4.08 -4.72
CA SER A 285 -5.82 3.34 -3.46
C SER A 285 -6.02 4.33 -2.32
N ILE A 286 -6.99 4.09 -1.43
CA ILE A 286 -7.16 4.81 -0.16
C ILE A 286 -7.08 3.78 0.97
N TRP A 287 -6.22 4.04 1.94
CA TRP A 287 -6.09 3.27 3.18
C TRP A 287 -6.42 4.20 4.36
N ALA A 288 -7.58 3.97 4.96
CA ALA A 288 -8.00 4.60 6.20
C ALA A 288 -7.35 3.90 7.39
N MET A 289 -6.63 4.67 8.21
CA MET A 289 -5.85 4.18 9.33
C MET A 289 -6.60 4.27 10.67
N ASP A 290 -7.89 4.62 10.67
CA ASP A 290 -8.77 4.56 11.83
C ASP A 290 -10.24 4.33 11.43
N GLU A 291 -11.09 4.11 12.43
CA GLU A 291 -12.51 3.81 12.26
C GLU A 291 -13.34 4.98 11.70
N ALA A 292 -12.81 6.21 11.68
CA ALA A 292 -13.51 7.32 11.03
C ALA A 292 -13.58 7.11 9.51
N GLY A 293 -12.66 6.32 8.95
CA GLY A 293 -12.59 6.00 7.54
C GLY A 293 -11.80 7.03 6.74
N GLY A 294 -12.09 7.14 5.45
CA GLY A 294 -11.30 7.98 4.55
C GLY A 294 -12.04 8.43 3.31
N SER A 295 -11.80 9.69 2.93
CA SER A 295 -12.26 10.32 1.69
C SER A 295 -11.09 11.08 1.06
N LEU A 296 -11.01 11.04 -0.27
CA LEU A 296 -10.02 11.81 -1.02
C LEU A 296 -10.62 12.20 -2.37
N ASP A 297 -10.68 13.50 -2.65
CA ASP A 297 -11.05 14.01 -3.96
C ASP A 297 -9.83 14.16 -4.87
N VAL A 298 -10.05 13.96 -6.18
CA VAL A 298 -9.04 14.06 -7.24
C VAL A 298 -9.60 14.96 -8.35
N GLN A 299 -9.10 16.18 -8.42
CA GLN A 299 -9.59 17.19 -9.37
C GLN A 299 -8.55 17.48 -10.44
N TRP A 300 -9.01 17.69 -11.68
CA TRP A 300 -8.16 18.19 -12.75
C TRP A 300 -7.88 19.67 -12.58
N LYS A 301 -6.65 20.08 -12.93
CA LYS A 301 -6.26 21.46 -13.03
C LYS A 301 -5.45 21.71 -14.30
N VAL A 302 -5.86 22.72 -15.05
CA VAL A 302 -5.06 23.25 -16.17
C VAL A 302 -4.13 24.31 -15.61
N LEU A 303 -2.82 24.06 -15.67
CA LEU A 303 -1.80 25.00 -15.20
C LEU A 303 -1.45 26.03 -16.27
N GLY A 304 -1.56 25.65 -17.54
CA GLY A 304 -1.31 26.53 -18.68
C GLY A 304 -1.59 25.83 -20.00
N ALA A 305 -1.85 26.63 -21.04
CA ALA A 305 -1.99 26.18 -22.42
C ALA A 305 -1.25 27.13 -23.34
N HIS A 306 -0.24 26.63 -24.03
CA HIS A 306 0.67 27.44 -24.84
C HIS A 306 0.69 26.93 -26.26
N ARG A 307 0.64 27.84 -27.24
CA ARG A 307 0.98 27.46 -28.62
C ARG A 307 2.44 27.04 -28.65
N SER A 308 2.70 25.85 -29.18
CA SER A 308 4.03 25.25 -29.17
C SER A 308 4.31 24.55 -30.50
N ALA A 309 5.59 24.50 -30.86
CA ALA A 309 6.08 23.65 -31.95
C ALA A 309 6.44 22.24 -31.45
N PHE A 310 6.42 22.01 -30.13
CA PHE A 310 6.47 20.68 -29.56
C PHE A 310 5.14 19.96 -29.82
N ASP A 311 5.22 18.70 -30.23
CA ASP A 311 4.05 17.83 -30.42
C ASP A 311 3.87 16.92 -29.19
N PRO A 312 2.95 17.24 -28.26
CA PRO A 312 2.65 16.38 -27.12
C PRO A 312 1.69 15.22 -27.47
N LEU A 313 1.22 15.13 -28.73
CA LEU A 313 0.30 14.10 -29.22
C LEU A 313 1.04 12.91 -29.85
N PHE A 314 2.35 12.80 -29.64
CA PHE A 314 3.17 11.72 -30.14
C PHE A 314 2.64 10.34 -29.72
N ASP A 315 2.88 9.32 -30.55
CA ASP A 315 2.58 7.94 -30.19
C ASP A 315 3.49 7.48 -29.03
N GLY A 316 2.86 7.37 -27.86
CA GLY A 316 3.47 6.89 -26.63
C GLY A 316 2.81 5.63 -26.10
N GLU A 317 2.12 4.84 -26.92
CA GLU A 317 1.40 3.64 -26.45
C GLU A 317 2.34 2.66 -25.71
N TYR A 318 3.57 2.50 -26.19
CA TYR A 318 4.60 1.65 -25.58
C TYR A 318 5.00 2.07 -24.15
N LEU A 319 4.75 3.32 -23.76
CA LEU A 319 4.98 3.80 -22.39
C LEU A 319 3.85 3.37 -21.45
N ARG A 320 2.71 2.90 -21.96
CA ARG A 320 1.53 2.57 -21.17
C ARG A 320 1.09 1.14 -21.43
N PRO A 321 1.96 0.13 -21.23
CA PRO A 321 1.60 -1.24 -21.51
C PRO A 321 0.38 -1.64 -20.65
N GLY A 322 -0.53 -2.37 -21.30
CA GLY A 322 -1.80 -2.79 -20.73
C GLY A 322 -1.69 -3.95 -19.75
N TRP A 323 -2.81 -4.24 -19.12
CA TRP A 323 -2.98 -5.32 -18.18
C TRP A 323 -2.83 -6.69 -18.85
N THR A 324 -2.26 -7.62 -18.11
CA THR A 324 -2.21 -9.05 -18.42
C THR A 324 -2.63 -9.81 -17.16
N ASP A 325 -3.15 -11.03 -17.31
CA ASP A 325 -3.62 -11.81 -16.16
C ASP A 325 -2.48 -12.07 -15.16
N ARG A 326 -2.71 -11.59 -13.93
CA ARG A 326 -1.80 -11.66 -12.78
C ARG A 326 -2.39 -12.47 -11.63
N SER A 327 -3.45 -13.23 -11.84
CA SER A 327 -4.16 -14.02 -10.81
C SER A 327 -3.28 -14.97 -10.00
N GLN A 328 -2.16 -15.43 -10.58
CA GLN A 328 -1.15 -16.22 -9.86
C GLN A 328 -0.45 -15.49 -8.69
N TYR A 329 -0.59 -14.16 -8.59
CA TYR A 329 -0.03 -13.31 -7.53
C TYR A 329 -1.10 -12.82 -6.51
N ALA A 330 -2.32 -13.36 -6.59
CA ALA A 330 -3.45 -13.00 -5.73
C ALA A 330 -3.16 -13.24 -4.25
#